data_AF-A0A1L9SSW6-F1
#
_entry.id   AF-A0A1L9SSW6-F1
#
_cell.length_a   1.000
_cell.length_b   1.000
_cell.length_c   1.000
_cell.angle_alpha   90.00
_cell.angle_beta   90.00
_cell.angle_gamma   90.00
#
_symmetry.space_group_name_H-M   'P 1'
#
loop_
_entity.id
_entity.type
_entity.pdbx_description
1 polymer ?
#
loop_
_entity_poly.entity_id
_entity_poly.type
_entity_poly.pdbx_seq_one_letter_code
_entity_poly.pdbx_strand_id
1 'polypeptide(L)'
;MKWSVSNPDSTEAQTAAWLTRFNNETCFGYAVIRTDKLIGTIGLRREAEKEEKTAGKEEEWELGYLFRSDEWGQGYATEAVQAFLAYFLTQPVIYRAGVIAQVDRGNVASLRVLERVGF
;
A
#
# COMPACT_ATOMS: atom_id res chain seq x y z
N MET A 1 4.99 -7.76 4.94
CA MET A 1 3.67 -7.17 4.62
C MET A 1 2.69 -8.32 4.49
N LYS A 2 1.46 -8.24 5.03
CA LYS A 2 0.46 -9.32 4.98
C LYS A 2 0.12 -9.76 3.54
N TRP A 3 0.48 -8.95 2.54
CA TRP A 3 0.17 -9.15 1.13
C TRP A 3 1.20 -9.96 0.35
N SER A 4 2.40 -10.22 0.88
CA SER A 4 3.38 -11.08 0.20
C SER A 4 3.16 -12.54 0.58
N VAL A 5 2.80 -13.36 -0.40
CA VAL A 5 2.95 -14.82 -0.30
C VAL A 5 4.42 -15.18 -0.06
N SER A 6 4.66 -16.34 0.55
CA SER A 6 5.99 -16.78 1.00
C SER A 6 7.02 -16.96 -0.13
N ASN A 7 6.58 -17.08 -1.39
CA ASN A 7 7.47 -17.12 -2.54
C ASN A 7 7.18 -15.95 -3.49
N PRO A 8 8.20 -15.24 -4.00
CA PRO A 8 8.03 -14.26 -5.04
C PRO A 8 7.48 -14.93 -6.31
N ASP A 9 6.72 -14.15 -7.10
CA ASP A 9 6.36 -14.58 -8.44
C ASP A 9 7.63 -14.90 -9.23
N SER A 10 7.62 -16.04 -9.91
CA SER A 10 8.75 -16.58 -10.66
C SER A 10 8.64 -16.31 -12.16
N THR A 11 7.49 -15.81 -12.65
CA THR A 11 7.26 -15.50 -14.06
C THR A 11 6.47 -14.19 -14.23
N GLU A 12 6.66 -13.53 -15.37
CA GLU A 12 5.87 -12.35 -15.73
C GLU A 12 4.37 -12.64 -15.77
N ALA A 13 3.96 -13.85 -16.18
CA ALA A 13 2.56 -14.25 -16.20
C ALA A 13 1.95 -14.33 -14.79
N GLN A 14 2.72 -14.78 -13.79
CA GLN A 14 2.28 -14.78 -12.39
C GLN A 14 2.09 -13.36 -11.87
N THR A 15 3.04 -12.47 -12.16
CA THR A 15 2.94 -11.05 -11.81
C THR A 15 1.76 -10.39 -12.52
N ALA A 16 1.56 -10.64 -13.82
CA ALA A 16 0.43 -10.12 -14.58
C ALA A 16 -0.92 -10.59 -14.00
N ALA A 17 -1.03 -11.88 -13.65
CA ALA A 17 -2.22 -12.41 -12.99
C ALA A 17 -2.45 -11.79 -11.61
N TRP A 18 -1.38 -11.57 -10.83
CA TRP A 18 -1.46 -10.91 -9.53
C TRP A 18 -1.92 -9.45 -9.66
N LEU A 19 -1.45 -8.72 -10.69
CA LEU A 19 -1.84 -7.34 -10.96
C LEU A 19 -3.34 -7.18 -11.26
N THR A 20 -4.01 -8.22 -11.78
CA THR A 20 -5.48 -8.18 -12.01
C THR A 20 -6.31 -8.01 -10.73
N ARG A 21 -5.71 -8.21 -9.56
CA ARG A 21 -6.37 -8.05 -8.25
C ARG A 21 -6.47 -6.59 -7.79
N PHE A 22 -5.77 -5.68 -8.45
CA PHE A 22 -5.74 -4.26 -8.14
C PHE A 22 -6.71 -3.49 -9.03
N ASN A 23 -6.98 -2.24 -8.64
CA ASN A 23 -7.81 -1.28 -9.35
C ASN A 23 -9.28 -1.69 -9.48
N ASN A 24 -9.84 -2.07 -8.33
CA ASN A 24 -11.27 -2.28 -8.13
C ASN A 24 -11.77 -1.42 -6.96
N GLU A 25 -13.04 -1.53 -6.60
CA GLU A 25 -13.71 -0.73 -5.56
C GLU A 25 -13.13 -0.88 -4.15
N THR A 26 -12.28 -1.88 -3.93
CA THR A 26 -11.67 -2.20 -2.63
C THR A 26 -10.16 -2.21 -2.65
N CYS A 27 -9.53 -1.96 -3.80
CA CYS A 27 -8.09 -2.02 -3.95
C CYS A 27 -7.60 -1.07 -5.05
N PHE A 28 -6.78 -0.09 -4.68
CA PHE A 28 -6.14 0.85 -5.59
C PHE A 28 -4.64 0.60 -5.60
N GLY A 29 -4.06 0.33 -6.77
CA GLY A 29 -2.63 0.03 -6.93
C GLY A 29 -1.98 0.92 -7.98
N TYR A 30 -0.85 1.53 -7.61
CA TYR A 30 -0.12 2.48 -8.46
C TYR A 30 1.36 2.09 -8.57
N ALA A 31 1.91 2.35 -9.75
CA ALA A 31 3.34 2.33 -9.98
C ALA A 31 3.98 3.62 -9.44
N VAL A 32 5.14 3.49 -8.79
CA VAL A 32 6.00 4.62 -8.45
C VAL A 32 7.12 4.68 -9.49
N ILE A 33 7.12 5.75 -10.29
CA ILE A 33 8.05 5.94 -11.42
C ILE A 33 8.95 7.13 -11.13
N ARG A 34 10.26 6.95 -11.29
CA ARG A 34 11.26 8.02 -11.28
C ARG A 34 11.97 8.02 -12.62
N THR A 35 11.92 9.14 -13.35
CA THR A 35 12.62 9.31 -14.65
C THR A 35 12.41 8.10 -15.56
N ASP A 36 11.15 7.74 -15.82
CA ASP A 36 10.71 6.60 -16.63
C ASP A 36 11.13 5.20 -16.13
N LYS A 37 11.74 5.10 -14.94
CA LYS A 37 12.07 3.84 -14.27
C LYS A 37 11.01 3.51 -13.22
N LEU A 38 10.44 2.31 -13.28
CA LEU A 38 9.64 1.74 -12.20
C LEU A 38 10.54 1.47 -10.98
N ILE A 39 10.31 2.19 -9.89
CA ILE A 39 11.10 2.07 -8.66
C ILE A 39 10.32 1.41 -7.50
N GLY A 40 9.00 1.28 -7.63
CA GLY A 40 8.18 0.66 -6.60
C GLY A 40 6.70 0.62 -6.94
N THR A 41 5.91 0.18 -5.98
CA THR A 41 4.45 0.18 -6.01
C THR A 41 3.91 0.73 -4.70
N ILE A 42 2.72 1.33 -4.75
CA ILE A 42 2.00 1.84 -3.59
C ILE A 42 0.50 1.65 -3.80
N GLY A 43 -0.25 1.42 -2.73
CA GLY A 43 -1.68 1.24 -2.84
C GLY A 43 -2.44 1.25 -1.53
N LEU A 44 -3.76 1.34 -1.64
CA LEU A 44 -4.71 1.13 -0.56
C LEU A 44 -5.55 -0.10 -0.84
N ARG A 45 -5.85 -0.85 0.20
CA ARG A 45 -6.78 -1.97 0.13
C ARG A 45 -7.65 -2.00 1.36
N ARG A 46 -8.94 -2.28 1.19
CA ARG A 46 -9.80 -2.74 2.27
C ARG A 46 -10.20 -4.20 2.02
N GLU A 47 -10.45 -4.97 3.07
CA GLU A 47 -11.15 -6.23 2.90
C GLU A 47 -12.57 -5.91 2.41
N ALA A 48 -13.11 -6.69 1.46
CA ALA A 48 -14.52 -6.54 1.08
C ALA A 48 -15.39 -7.09 2.22
N GLU A 49 -16.54 -6.44 2.46
CA GLU A 49 -17.49 -6.79 3.53
C GLU A 49 -17.61 -8.31 3.69
N LYS A 50 -17.14 -8.84 4.82
CA LYS A 50 -17.51 -10.20 5.24
C LYS A 50 -18.95 -10.14 5.76
N GLU A 51 -19.78 -11.11 5.37
CA GLU A 51 -21.22 -11.16 5.73
C GLU A 51 -21.48 -11.05 7.25
N GLU A 52 -20.50 -11.41 8.10
CA GLU A 52 -20.54 -11.13 9.54
C GLU A 52 -20.00 -9.72 9.86
N LYS A 53 -20.88 -8.72 9.69
CA LYS A 53 -20.65 -7.37 10.22
C LYS A 53 -20.53 -7.44 11.74
N THR A 54 -19.33 -7.29 12.28
CA THR A 54 -19.18 -6.85 13.67
C THR A 54 -19.61 -5.39 13.71
N ALA A 55 -20.85 -5.15 14.14
CA ALA A 55 -21.48 -3.83 14.10
C ALA A 55 -20.57 -2.75 14.73
N GLY A 56 -20.14 -1.76 13.94
CA GLY A 56 -19.55 -0.51 14.44
C GLY A 56 -18.12 -0.15 13.97
N LYS A 57 -17.42 -0.99 13.21
CA LYS A 57 -16.16 -0.58 12.56
C LYS A 57 -16.40 -0.26 11.08
N GLU A 58 -16.15 0.98 10.67
CA GLU A 58 -15.88 1.27 9.26
C GLU A 58 -14.61 0.48 8.87
N GLU A 59 -14.63 -0.18 7.71
CA GLU A 59 -13.48 -0.94 7.22
C GLU A 59 -12.38 0.04 6.79
N GLU A 60 -11.40 0.23 7.68
CA GLU A 60 -10.20 1.05 7.45
C GLU A 60 -9.47 0.61 6.18
N TRP A 61 -8.87 1.55 5.45
CA TRP A 61 -8.03 1.25 4.30
C TRP A 61 -6.61 0.93 4.74
N GLU A 62 -6.09 -0.24 4.37
CA GLU A 62 -4.71 -0.63 4.60
C GLU A 62 -3.80 -0.07 3.49
N LEU A 63 -2.84 0.78 3.88
CA LEU A 63 -1.75 1.27 3.05
C LEU A 63 -0.64 0.21 2.97
N GLY A 64 -0.15 -0.02 1.76
CA GLY A 64 1.07 -0.78 1.54
C GLY A 64 1.88 -0.25 0.37
N TYR A 65 3.19 -0.42 0.47
CA TYR A 65 4.15 -0.02 -0.55
C TYR A 65 5.35 -0.97 -0.59
N LEU A 66 5.95 -1.11 -1.77
CA LEU A 66 7.15 -1.88 -2.02
C LEU A 66 8.08 -1.07 -2.90
N PHE A 67 9.37 -1.02 -2.57
CA PHE A 67 10.37 -0.34 -3.37
C PHE A 67 11.50 -1.29 -3.70
N ARG A 68 12.09 -1.13 -4.89
CA ARG A 68 13.29 -1.88 -5.26
C ARG A 68 14.42 -1.58 -4.28
N SER A 69 15.16 -2.62 -3.90
CA SER A 69 16.23 -2.51 -2.90
C SER A 69 17.40 -1.64 -3.33
N ASP A 70 17.65 -1.52 -4.65
CA ASP A 70 18.66 -0.61 -5.22
C ASP A 70 18.29 0.88 -5.12
N GLU A 71 17.06 1.20 -4.72
CA GLU A 71 16.55 2.58 -4.59
C GLU A 71 16.26 2.96 -3.11
N TRP A 72 16.62 2.10 -2.15
CA TRP A 72 16.42 2.37 -0.72
C TRP A 72 17.37 3.45 -0.19
N GLY A 73 16.98 4.08 0.93
CA GLY A 73 17.79 5.11 1.60
C GLY A 73 17.75 6.50 0.96
N GLN A 74 17.07 6.65 -0.18
CA GLN A 74 17.00 7.91 -0.94
C GLN A 74 15.77 8.77 -0.59
N GLY A 75 14.88 8.31 0.31
CA GLY A 75 13.68 9.05 0.71
C GLY A 75 12.44 8.82 -0.16
N TYR A 76 12.54 8.09 -1.27
CA TYR A 76 11.43 7.89 -2.21
C TYR A 76 10.18 7.27 -1.58
N ALA A 77 10.33 6.33 -0.64
CA ALA A 77 9.19 5.75 0.06
C ALA A 77 8.42 6.80 0.87
N THR A 78 9.12 7.68 1.58
CA THR A 78 8.50 8.77 2.34
C THR A 78 7.80 9.77 1.42
N GLU A 79 8.48 10.20 0.36
CA GLU A 79 7.91 11.12 -0.63
C GLU A 79 6.65 10.55 -1.29
N ALA A 80 6.72 9.30 -1.77
CA ALA A 80 5.59 8.64 -2.40
C ALA A 80 4.42 8.46 -1.44
N VAL A 81 4.66 7.99 -0.21
CA VAL A 81 3.59 7.81 0.79
C VAL A 81 2.96 9.14 1.17
N GLN A 82 3.76 10.20 1.37
CA GLN A 82 3.24 11.51 1.70
C GLN A 82 2.35 12.08 0.59
N ALA A 83 2.82 12.05 -0.67
CA ALA A 83 2.03 12.51 -1.82
C ALA A 83 0.75 11.69 -2.01
N PHE A 84 0.86 10.38 -1.83
CA PHE A 84 -0.25 9.45 -1.97
C PHE A 84 -1.33 9.70 -0.90
N LEU A 85 -0.97 9.84 0.37
CA LEU A 85 -1.91 10.16 1.45
C LEU A 85 -2.51 11.55 1.27
N ALA A 86 -1.72 12.53 0.86
CA ALA A 86 -2.21 13.89 0.59
C ALA A 86 -3.35 13.89 -0.43
N TYR A 87 -3.32 13.01 -1.44
CA TYR A 87 -4.42 12.85 -2.38
C TYR A 87 -5.58 12.04 -1.79
N PHE A 88 -5.33 10.84 -1.28
CA PHE A 88 -6.40 9.91 -0.90
C PHE A 88 -7.19 10.35 0.34
N LEU A 89 -6.56 11.08 1.26
CA LEU A 89 -7.26 11.66 2.41
C LEU A 89 -8.15 12.85 2.04
N THR A 90 -8.06 13.39 0.81
CA THR A 90 -9.08 14.35 0.32
C THR A 90 -10.38 13.67 -0.10
N GLN A 91 -10.38 12.34 -0.27
CA GLN A 91 -11.56 11.59 -0.69
C GLN A 91 -12.47 11.30 0.51
N PRO A 92 -13.73 11.78 0.54
CA PRO A 92 -14.59 11.69 1.73
C PRO A 92 -14.80 10.27 2.26
N VAL A 93 -14.87 9.28 1.37
CA VAL A 93 -15.07 7.87 1.74
C VAL A 93 -13.84 7.30 2.47
N ILE A 94 -12.64 7.68 2.04
CA ILE A 94 -11.39 7.19 2.64
C ILE A 94 -11.10 7.95 3.92
N TYR A 95 -11.33 9.27 3.93
CA TYR A 95 -11.14 10.09 5.12
C TYR A 95 -12.02 9.64 6.30
N ARG A 96 -13.28 9.28 6.05
CA ARG A 96 -14.21 8.78 7.09
C ARG A 96 -13.75 7.44 7.66
N ALA A 97 -13.41 6.50 6.77
CA ALA A 97 -12.98 5.16 7.16
C ALA A 97 -11.59 5.14 7.82
N GLY A 98 -10.72 6.09 7.48
CA GLY A 98 -9.34 6.13 7.95
C GLY A 98 -8.41 5.23 7.14
N VAL A 99 -7.10 5.46 7.34
CA VAL A 99 -6.03 4.68 6.73
C VAL A 99 -5.15 4.10 7.84
N ILE A 100 -4.86 2.80 7.74
CA ILE A 100 -3.94 2.09 8.62
C ILE A 100 -2.77 1.53 7.82
N ALA A 101 -1.66 1.19 8.48
CA ALA A 101 -0.56 0.46 7.86
C ALA A 101 -0.11 -0.65 8.80
N GLN A 102 0.02 -1.88 8.28
CA GLN A 102 0.56 -3.01 9.04
C GLN A 102 1.98 -3.32 8.61
N VAL A 103 2.88 -3.29 9.58
CA VAL A 103 4.31 -3.53 9.36
C VAL A 103 4.81 -4.60 10.32
N ASP A 104 5.69 -5.46 9.80
CA ASP A 104 6.42 -6.40 10.66
C ASP A 104 7.32 -5.60 11.61
N ARG A 105 7.34 -5.96 12.90
CA ARG A 105 8.17 -5.28 13.92
C ARG A 105 9.65 -5.26 13.55
N GLY A 106 10.14 -6.25 12.81
CA GLY A 106 11.51 -6.31 12.32
C GLY A 106 11.81 -5.37 11.14
N ASN A 107 10.77 -4.85 10.45
CA ASN A 107 10.94 -3.94 9.33
C ASN A 107 11.05 -2.48 9.80
N VAL A 108 12.18 -2.17 10.43
CA VAL A 108 12.54 -0.84 10.96
C VAL A 108 12.51 0.23 9.87
N ALA A 109 12.83 -0.12 8.62
CA ALA A 109 12.81 0.84 7.51
C ALA A 109 11.39 1.35 7.22
N SER A 110 10.41 0.46 7.10
CA SER A 110 9.01 0.85 6.91
C SER A 110 8.43 1.56 8.13
N LEU A 111 8.77 1.14 9.35
CA LEU A 111 8.36 1.86 10.58
C LEU A 111 8.78 3.33 10.53
N ARG A 112 10.05 3.61 10.20
CA ARG A 112 10.55 4.99 10.07
C ARG A 112 9.93 5.78 8.93
N VAL A 113 9.44 5.13 7.88
CA VAL A 113 8.69 5.81 6.81
C VAL A 113 7.32 6.23 7.34
N LEU A 114 6.62 5.31 8.01
CA LEU A 114 5.29 5.54 8.59
C LEU A 114 5.33 6.64 9.66
N GLU A 115 6.31 6.61 10.57
CA GLU A 115 6.51 7.66 11.58
C GLU A 115 6.72 9.05 10.94
N ARG A 116 7.51 9.14 9.87
CA ARG A 116 7.77 10.42 9.18
C ARG A 116 6.54 11.03 8.50
N VAL A 117 5.59 10.20 8.10
CA VAL A 117 4.35 10.65 7.44
C VAL A 117 3.18 10.76 8.42
N GLY A 118 3.41 10.51 9.71
CA GLY A 118 2.45 10.78 10.79
C GLY A 118 1.53 9.63 11.17
N PHE A 119 1.91 8.38 10.90
CA PHE A 119 1.27 7.21 11.52
C PHE A 119 1.76 6.96 12.94
#